data_AF-A0A0A8WJ50-F1
#
_entry.id   AF-A0A0A8WJ50-F1
#
_cell.length_a   1.000
_cell.length_b   1.000
_cell.length_c   1.000
_cell.angle_alpha   90.00
_cell.angle_beta   90.00
_cell.angle_gamma   90.00
#
_symmetry.space_group_name_H-M   'P 1'
#
loop_
_entity.id
_entity.type
_entity.pdbx_description
1 polymer ?
#
loop_
_entity_poly.entity_id
_entity_poly.type
_entity_poly.pdbx_seq_one_letter_code
_entity_poly.pdbx_strand_id
1 'polypeptide(L)' 'MRVIYVVFAVFLMALMATPAKSQPKRSCRGHCSRTCGKGEREEHTEDCGGMHCCLTHRKRK' A
#
# COMPACT_ATOMS: atom_id res chain seq x y z
N MET A 1 10.09 17.71 35.99
CA MET A 1 10.68 16.57 35.26
C MET A 1 9.75 15.35 35.17
N ARG A 2 9.27 14.77 36.28
CA ARG A 2 8.46 13.53 36.26
C ARG A 2 7.12 13.63 35.52
N VAL A 3 6.41 14.75 35.64
CA VAL A 3 5.09 14.93 35.02
C VAL A 3 5.18 14.91 33.49
N ILE A 4 6.20 15.55 32.92
CA ILE A 4 6.44 15.59 31.47
C ILE A 4 6.69 14.17 30.93
N TYR A 5 7.43 13.36 31.69
CA TYR A 5 7.67 11.95 31.35
C TYR A 5 6.39 11.11 31.32
N VAL A 6 5.49 11.31 32.30
CA VAL A 6 4.22 10.57 32.36
C VAL A 6 3.33 10.95 31.18
N VAL A 7 3.20 12.25 30.89
CA VAL A 7 2.41 12.73 29.75
C VAL A 7 2.96 12.19 28.43
N PHE A 8 4.29 12.18 28.28
CA PHE A 8 4.95 11.67 27.08
C PHE A 8 4.75 10.15 26.91
N ALA A 9 4.84 9.38 28.00
CA ALA A 9 4.62 7.94 27.96
C ALA A 9 3.18 7.57 27.55
N VAL A 10 2.19 8.28 28.08
CA VAL A 10 0.77 8.10 27.70
C VAL A 10 0.56 8.43 26.22
N PHE A 11 1.17 9.52 25.74
CA PHE A 11 1.05 9.94 24.34
C PHE A 11 1.68 8.91 23.38
N LEU A 12 2.86 8.37 23.71
CA LEU A 12 3.50 7.33 22.91
C LEU A 12 2.70 6.03 22.88
N MET A 13 2.11 5.61 24.01
CA MET A 13 1.23 4.43 24.01
C MET A 13 0.01 4.62 23.10
N ALA A 14 -0.58 5.83 23.09
CA ALA A 14 -1.71 6.13 22.22
C ALA A 14 -1.33 6.09 20.72
N LEU A 15 -0.13 6.57 20.37
CA LEU A 15 0.39 6.49 18.99
C LEU A 15 0.70 5.06 18.55
N MET A 16 1.22 4.22 19.45
CA MET A 16 1.49 2.80 19.14
C MET A 16 0.19 1.99 19.01
N ALA A 17 -0.89 2.42 19.67
CA ALA A 17 -2.20 1.79 19.56
C ALA A 17 -2.93 2.16 18.26
N THR A 18 -2.58 3.26 17.60
CA THR A 18 -2.99 3.46 16.21
C THR A 18 -2.17 2.51 15.33
N PRO A 19 -2.79 1.57 14.60
CA PRO A 19 -2.04 0.79 13.65
C PRO A 19 -1.44 1.80 12.69
N ALA A 20 -0.11 1.87 12.65
CA ALA A 20 0.60 2.46 11.53
C ALA A 20 0.17 1.64 10.31
N LYS A 21 -0.96 2.01 9.72
CA LYS A 21 -1.42 1.55 8.41
C LYS A 21 -0.49 2.22 7.40
N SER A 22 0.80 1.91 7.47
CA SER A 22 1.57 1.71 6.27
C SER A 22 0.98 0.47 5.61
N GLN A 23 -0.25 0.57 5.09
CA GLN A 23 -0.62 -0.32 4.00
C GLN A 23 0.50 -0.12 2.98
N PRO A 24 1.25 -1.17 2.61
CA PRO A 24 2.05 -1.05 1.42
C PRO A 24 1.06 -0.64 0.34
N LYS A 25 1.20 0.59 -0.21
CA LYS A 25 0.51 0.98 -1.43
C LYS A 25 0.64 -0.22 -2.34
N ARG A 26 -0.48 -0.86 -2.67
CA ARG A 26 -0.47 -2.12 -3.42
C ARG A 26 0.37 -1.85 -4.66
N SER A 27 1.62 -2.29 -4.68
CA SER A 27 2.48 -1.98 -5.81
C SER A 27 2.05 -2.87 -6.97
N CYS A 28 2.07 -2.32 -8.18
CA CYS A 28 1.66 -3.07 -9.36
C CYS A 28 2.56 -4.30 -9.51
N ARG A 29 1.99 -5.51 -9.34
CA ARG A 29 2.71 -6.79 -9.50
C ARG A 29 2.85 -7.24 -10.97
N GLY A 30 2.46 -6.38 -11.90
CA GLY A 30 2.45 -6.64 -13.34
C GLY A 30 3.25 -5.58 -14.09
N HIS A 31 2.70 -5.08 -15.19
CA HIS A 31 3.27 -3.95 -15.93
C HIS A 31 2.25 -2.81 -16.02
N CYS A 32 2.73 -1.57 -16.09
CA CYS A 32 1.87 -0.41 -16.29
C CYS A 32 1.64 -0.20 -17.79
N SER A 33 0.37 -0.13 -18.21
CA SER A 33 -0.01 0.17 -19.59
C SER A 33 -1.28 1.00 -19.63
N ARG A 34 -1.47 1.79 -20.68
CA ARG A 34 -2.72 2.55 -20.90
C ARG A 34 -3.92 1.64 -21.15
N THR A 35 -3.69 0.44 -21.66
CA THR A 35 -4.70 -0.59 -21.92
C THR A 35 -4.05 -1.95 -21.75
N CYS A 36 -4.71 -2.86 -21.04
CA CYS A 36 -4.22 -4.22 -20.86
C CYS A 36 -4.50 -5.11 -22.08
N GLY A 37 -3.62 -6.10 -22.30
CA GLY A 37 -3.79 -7.08 -23.35
C GLY A 37 -5.00 -7.99 -23.13
N LYS A 38 -5.47 -8.61 -24.21
CA LYS A 38 -6.62 -9.54 -24.18
C LYS A 38 -6.27 -10.76 -23.30
N GLY A 39 -6.89 -10.85 -22.12
CA GLY A 39 -6.63 -11.93 -21.14
C GLY A 39 -5.77 -11.52 -19.94
N GLU A 40 -5.34 -10.26 -19.87
CA GLU A 40 -4.73 -9.69 -18.67
C GLU A 40 -5.80 -9.11 -17.74
N ARG A 41 -5.54 -9.16 -16.43
CA ARG A 41 -6.41 -8.53 -15.45
C ARG A 41 -5.96 -7.10 -15.22
N GLU A 42 -6.90 -6.17 -15.34
CA GLU A 42 -6.70 -4.76 -15.07
C GLU A 42 -6.92 -4.47 -13.58
N GLU A 43 -5.95 -3.83 -12.92
CA GLU A 43 -6.08 -3.29 -11.57
C GLU A 43 -5.73 -1.80 -11.59
N HIS A 44 -6.54 -0.98 -10.92
CA HIS A 44 -6.26 0.45 -10.80
C HIS A 44 -5.32 0.66 -9.61
N THR A 45 -4.10 1.07 -9.90
CA THR A 45 -3.04 1.21 -8.90
C THR A 45 -2.43 2.60 -8.98
N GLU A 46 -2.29 3.29 -7.85
CA GLU A 46 -1.66 4.62 -7.78
C GLU A 46 -0.19 4.63 -8.24
N ASP A 47 0.43 3.45 -8.34
CA ASP A 47 1.83 3.27 -8.77
C ASP A 47 2.04 3.61 -10.26
N CYS A 48 1.03 3.37 -11.11
CA CYS A 48 1.17 3.50 -12.56
C CYS A 48 0.90 4.92 -13.09
N GLY A 49 0.83 5.93 -12.22
CA GLY A 49 0.77 7.34 -12.61
C GLY A 49 -0.38 7.69 -13.57
N GLY A 50 -1.56 7.07 -13.38
CA GLY A 50 -2.73 7.26 -14.24
C GLY A 50 -2.88 6.23 -15.37
N MET A 51 -2.00 5.23 -15.45
CA MET A 51 -2.16 4.05 -16.30
C MET A 51 -2.74 2.87 -15.50
N HIS A 52 -3.13 1.81 -16.20
CA HIS A 52 -3.66 0.61 -15.58
C HIS A 52 -2.53 -0.38 -15.27
N CYS A 53 -2.64 -1.05 -14.13
CA CYS A 53 -1.75 -2.17 -13.79
C CYS A 53 -2.28 -3.44 -14.46
N CYS A 54 -1.53 -3.96 -15.42
CA CYS A 54 -1.87 -5.14 -16.18
C CYS A 54 -1.18 -6.36 -15.59
N LEU A 55 -1.98 -7.21 -14.94
CA LEU A 55 -1.53 -8.45 -14.35
C LEU A 55 -1.62 -9.55 -15.42
N THR A 56 -0.45 -10.05 -15.83
CA THR A 56 -0.39 -11.30 -16.58
C THR A 56 -0.88 -12.41 -15.67
N HIS A 57 -1.90 -13.15 -16.11
CA HIS A 57 -2.37 -14.34 -15.41
C HIS A 57 -1.35 -15.47 -15.64
N ARG A 58 -0.09 -15.28 -15.17
CA ARG A 58 0.91 -16.35 -15.16
C ARG A 58 0.41 -17.38 -14.14
N LYS A 59 -0.42 -18.31 -14.61
CA LYS A 59 -0.59 -19.59 -13.94
C LYS A 59 0.83 -20.13 -13.76
N ARG A 60 1.34 -20.10 -12.52
CA ARG A 60 2.48 -20.91 -12.15
C ARG A 60 2.11 -22.34 -12.57
N LYS A 61 2.88 -22.87 -13.51
CA LYS A 61 2.78 -24.26 -13.97
C LYS A 61 3.21 -25.18 -12.84
#